data_AF-A0AA90P681-F1
#
_entry.id   AF-A0AA90P681-F1
#
_cell.length_a   1.000
_cell.length_b   1.000
_cell.length_c   1.000
_cell.angle_alpha   90.00
_cell.angle_beta   90.00
_cell.angle_gamma   90.00
#
_symmetry.space_group_name_H-M   'P 1'
#
loop_
_entity.id
_entity.type
_entity.pdbx_description
1 polymer ?
#
loop_
_entity_poly.entity_id
_entity_poly.type
_entity_poly.pdbx_seq_one_letter_code
_entity_poly.pdbx_strand_id
1 'polypeptide(L)' 'MKTLAKIEEEYQEIILLVKEPMRSHLLIELMTEMEREYHIPMIRTEDWEIKNKPVIALYSKIKLNNNLNF' A
#
# COMPACT_ATOMS: atom_id res chain seq x y z
N MET A 1 12.73 -2.80 -9.27
CA MET A 1 11.27 -2.95 -9.25
C MET A 1 10.89 -3.99 -8.22
N LYS A 2 10.18 -3.60 -7.16
CA LYS A 2 9.71 -4.56 -6.15
C LYS A 2 8.45 -5.25 -6.66
N THR A 3 8.31 -6.54 -6.38
CA THR A 3 7.12 -7.29 -6.79
C THR A 3 5.98 -7.08 -5.81
N LEU A 4 4.74 -7.30 -6.25
CA LEU A 4 3.56 -7.06 -5.41
C LEU A 4 3.54 -8.01 -4.22
N ALA A 5 4.00 -9.25 -4.42
CA ALA A 5 4.16 -10.24 -3.36
C ALA A 5 5.16 -9.78 -2.29
N LYS A 6 6.25 -9.11 -2.69
CA LYS A 6 7.24 -8.60 -1.73
C LYS A 6 6.70 -7.42 -0.92
N ILE A 7 5.93 -6.54 -1.56
CA ILE A 7 5.23 -5.45 -0.85
C ILE A 7 4.19 -6.02 0.12
N GLU A 8 3.46 -7.06 -0.29
CA GLU A 8 2.48 -7.70 0.59
C GLU A 8 3.13 -8.36 1.81
N GLU A 9 4.28 -9.02 1.64
CA GLU A 9 5.09 -9.57 2.74
C GLU A 9 5.50 -8.48 3.74
N GLU A 10 6.10 -7.39 3.25
CA GLU A 10 6.52 -6.27 4.11
C GLU A 10 5.35 -5.58 4.82
N TYR A 11 4.21 -5.44 4.14
CA TYR A 11 2.98 -4.96 4.75
C TYR A 11 2.54 -5.87 5.92
N GLN A 12 2.58 -7.20 5.75
CA GLN A 12 2.25 -8.13 6.84
C GLN A 12 3.23 -8.00 8.01
N GLU A 13 4.53 -7.87 7.74
CA GLU A 13 5.55 -7.67 8.79
C GLU A 13 5.30 -6.38 9.57
N ILE A 14 5.01 -5.27 8.89
CA ILE A 14 4.72 -3.98 9.52
C ILE A 14 3.49 -4.08 10.43
N ILE A 15 2.40 -4.71 9.96
CA ILE A 15 1.17 -4.87 10.73
C ILE A 15 1.38 -5.75 11.98
N LEU A 16 2.14 -6.84 11.85
CA LEU A 16 2.33 -7.81 12.93
C LEU A 16 3.35 -7.35 13.96
N LEU A 17 4.45 -6.73 13.54
CA LEU A 17 5.63 -6.56 14.40
C LEU A 17 5.84 -5.12 14.88
N VAL A 18 5.41 -4.13 14.11
CA VAL A 18 5.69 -2.72 14.41
C VAL A 18 4.56 -2.11 15.22
N LYS A 19 4.87 -1.28 16.22
CA LYS A 19 3.87 -0.55 17.03
C LYS A 19 3.72 0.89 16.58
N GLU A 20 2.62 1.53 16.98
CA GLU A 20 2.43 2.96 16.76
C GLU A 20 3.44 3.81 17.55
N PRO A 21 3.82 5.00 17.04
CA PRO A 21 3.41 5.62 15.77
C PRO A 21 4.24 5.19 14.55
N MET A 22 5.27 4.37 14.76
CA MET A 22 6.20 3.96 13.69
C MET A 22 5.50 3.14 12.59
N ARG A 23 4.50 2.33 12.98
CA ARG A 23 3.70 1.55 12.03
C ARG A 23 3.04 2.46 10.99
N SER A 24 2.30 3.48 11.40
CA SER A 24 1.68 4.43 10.47
C SER A 24 2.69 5.11 9.54
N HIS A 25 3.86 5.48 10.05
CA HIS A 25 4.92 6.05 9.21
C HIS A 25 5.40 5.08 8.13
N LEU A 26 5.72 3.83 8.49
CA LEU A 26 6.17 2.81 7.52
C LEU A 26 5.08 2.43 6.52
N LEU A 27 3.81 2.42 6.92
CA LEU A 27 2.70 2.17 5.98
C LEU A 27 2.58 3.30 4.93
N ILE A 28 2.82 4.57 5.32
CA ILE A 28 2.86 5.70 4.39
C ILE A 28 4.03 5.57 3.42
N GLU A 29 5.22 5.20 3.91
CA GLU A 29 6.38 4.96 3.06
C GLU A 29 6.13 3.83 2.06
N LEU A 30 5.50 2.72 2.51
CA LEU A 30 5.16 1.60 1.65
C LEU A 30 4.13 1.99 0.56
N MET A 31 3.14 2.82 0.89
CA MET A 31 2.22 3.39 -0.11
C MET A 31 2.95 4.28 -1.13
N THR A 32 3.90 5.09 -0.67
CA THR A 32 4.71 5.96 -1.54
C THR A 32 5.58 5.13 -2.49
N GLU A 33 6.12 4.00 -2.02
CA GLU A 33 6.85 3.05 -2.87
C GLU A 33 5.91 2.46 -3.94
N MET A 34 4.71 2.01 -3.55
CA MET A 34 3.72 1.47 -4.51
C MET A 34 3.35 2.49 -5.59
N GLU A 35 3.17 3.77 -5.24
CA GLU A 35 2.85 4.83 -6.20
C GLU A 35 3.93 4.98 -7.27
N ARG A 36 5.20 4.90 -6.87
CA ARG A 36 6.35 5.00 -7.78
C ARG A 36 6.48 3.76 -8.66
N GLU A 37 6.45 2.58 -8.05
CA GLU A 37 6.74 1.30 -8.73
C GLU A 37 5.61 0.84 -9.66
N TYR A 38 4.35 1.11 -9.30
CA TYR A 38 3.19 0.73 -10.10
C TYR A 38 2.55 1.90 -10.86
N HIS A 39 3.19 3.07 -10.83
CA HIS A 39 2.71 4.28 -11.48
C HIS A 39 1.25 4.58 -11.14
N ILE A 40 0.88 4.47 -9.85
CA ILE A 40 -0.48 4.70 -9.39
C ILE A 40 -0.80 6.18 -9.61
N PRO A 41 -1.76 6.52 -10.48
CA PRO A 41 -2.07 7.92 -10.77
C PRO A 41 -2.83 8.54 -9.59
N MET A 42 -2.65 9.85 -9.41
CA MET A 42 -3.38 10.62 -8.41
C MET A 42 -4.90 10.54 -8.61
N ILE A 43 -5.34 10.50 -9.87
CA ILE A 43 -6.73 10.26 -10.26
C ILE A 43 -6.80 8.89 -10.94
N ARG A 44 -7.52 7.96 -10.32
CA ARG A 44 -7.69 6.60 -10.82
C ARG A 44 -8.93 6.53 -11.69
N THR A 45 -8.74 6.21 -12.98
CA THR A 45 -9.85 5.96 -13.91
C THR A 45 -10.28 4.50 -13.81
N GLU A 46 -11.53 4.22 -14.15
CA GLU A 46 -12.09 2.87 -14.11
C GLU A 46 -11.27 1.87 -14.97
N ASP A 47 -10.86 2.30 -16.17
CA ASP A 47 -9.99 1.51 -17.04
C ASP A 47 -8.64 1.15 -16.41
N TRP A 48 -8.06 2.08 -15.65
CA TRP A 48 -6.79 1.85 -14.96
C TRP A 48 -6.99 0.90 -13.78
N GLU A 49 -8.07 1.07 -13.01
CA GLU A 49 -8.37 0.19 -11.88
C GLU A 49 -8.67 -1.24 -12.32
N ILE A 50 -9.40 -1.44 -13.41
CA ILE A 50 -9.71 -2.77 -13.95
C ILE A 50 -8.43 -3.53 -14.31
N LYS A 51 -7.45 -2.84 -14.90
CA LYS A 51 -6.16 -3.43 -15.29
C LYS A 51 -5.24 -3.71 -14.10
N ASN A 52 -5.36 -2.92 -13.02
CA ASN A 52 -4.47 -2.94 -11.87
C ASN A 52 -5.14 -3.40 -10.57
N LYS A 53 -6.22 -4.21 -10.68
CA LYS A 53 -7.00 -4.68 -9.52
C LYS A 53 -6.14 -5.21 -8.35
N PRO A 54 -5.11 -6.04 -8.57
CA PRO A 54 -4.30 -6.55 -7.46
C PRO A 54 -3.52 -5.44 -6.73
N VAL A 55 -2.95 -4.49 -7.48
CA VAL A 55 -2.23 -3.34 -6.93
C VAL A 55 -3.18 -2.49 -6.08
N ILE A 56 -4.39 -2.25 -6.59
CA ILE A 56 -5.40 -1.45 -5.90
C ILE A 56 -5.94 -2.11 -4.66
N ALA A 57 -6.16 -3.42 -4.70
CA ALA A 57 -6.60 -4.18 -3.54
C ALA A 57 -5.60 -4.02 -2.38
N LEU A 58 -4.30 -4.22 -2.65
CA LEU A 58 -3.26 -4.08 -1.63
C LEU A 58 -3.10 -2.63 -1.15
N TYR A 59 -3.03 -1.68 -2.09
CA TYR A 59 -2.88 -0.25 -1.76
C TYR A 59 -4.05 0.24 -0.89
N SER A 60 -5.27 -0.18 -1.19
CA SER A 60 -6.46 0.16 -0.41
C SER A 60 -6.45 -0.51 0.97
N LYS A 61 -5.95 -1.76 1.06
CA LYS A 61 -5.77 -2.47 2.33
C LYS A 61 -4.78 -1.75 3.24
N ILE A 62 -3.65 -1.29 2.71
CA ILE A 62 -2.66 -0.49 3.46
C ILE A 62 -3.28 0.83 3.94
N LYS A 63 -3.93 1.56 3.02
CA LYS A 63 -4.61 2.83 3.33
C LYS A 63 -5.65 2.70 4.45
N LEU A 64 -6.48 1.65 4.41
CA LEU A 64 -7.48 1.38 5.43
C LEU A 64 -6.85 1.17 6.81
N ASN A 65 -5.79 0.37 6.91
CA ASN A 65 -5.11 0.13 8.18
C ASN A 65 -4.44 1.40 8.71
N ASN A 66 -3.86 2.23 7.84
CA ASN A 66 -3.29 3.50 8.26
C ASN A 66 -4.36 4.50 8.77
N ASN A 67 -5.56 4.51 8.15
CA ASN A 67 -6.66 5.39 8.54
C ASN A 67 -7.42 4.95 9.80
N LEU A 68 -7.25 3.71 10.26
CA LEU A 68 -7.93 3.19 11.47
C LEU A 68 -7.20 3.55 12.78
N ASN A 69 -6.07 4.24 12.70
CA ASN A 69 -5.23 4.62 13.84
C ASN A 69 -5.40 6.08 14.32
N PHE A 70 -6.51 6.74 13.97
CA PHE A 70 -6.85 8.10 14.43
C PHE A 70 -7.75 8.07 15.67
#